data_AF-A0A316ETI8-F1
#
_entry.id   AF-A0A316ETI8-F1
#
_cell.length_a   1.000
_cell.length_b   1.000
_cell.length_c   1.000
_cell.angle_alpha   90.00
_cell.angle_beta   90.00
_cell.angle_gamma   90.00
#
_symmetry.space_group_name_H-M   'P 1'
#
loop_
_entity.id
_entity.type
_entity.pdbx_description
1 polymer ?
#
loop_
_entity_poly.entity_id
_entity_poly.type
_entity_poly.pdbx_seq_one_letter_code
_entity_poly.pdbx_strand_id
1 'polypeptide(L)'
;MRSRAVAVRYVTGMRRHLTLVPLLLLLAACGSQTAGTPSAPAPGASTTAPAAAPTTGPADPASTATATTATATAAATGSPAATVSGPQYAFINKIDPASRELTYDLVDYFVGKAAVQACADDGENPAENDWCVGYYLRNNNTKLRTVKFAPGAGIRVVDLGELKKAELGQLEGGMLLRFRIEGGSITEADQVYLP
;
A
#
# COMPACT_ATOMS: atom_id res chain seq x y z
N MET A 1 -8.17 27.44 22.74
CA MET A 1 -9.34 26.69 22.23
C MET A 1 -8.86 25.27 21.96
N ARG A 2 -9.29 24.29 22.77
CA ARG A 2 -8.85 22.88 22.61
C ARG A 2 -9.76 22.19 21.60
N SER A 3 -9.28 22.00 20.37
CA SER A 3 -9.97 21.15 19.40
C SER A 3 -9.94 19.71 19.92
N ARG A 4 -11.12 19.15 20.16
CA ARG A 4 -11.27 17.72 20.47
C ARG A 4 -11.08 16.95 19.18
N ALA A 5 -9.97 16.24 19.03
CA ALA A 5 -9.83 15.23 17.99
C ALA A 5 -10.93 14.18 18.20
N VAL A 6 -11.84 14.06 17.23
CA VAL A 6 -12.85 13.03 17.22
C VAL A 6 -12.19 11.82 16.57
N ALA A 7 -11.75 10.86 17.39
CA ALA A 7 -11.37 9.55 16.91
C ALA A 7 -12.62 8.90 16.29
N VAL A 8 -12.74 8.95 14.96
CA VAL A 8 -13.80 8.27 14.23
C VAL A 8 -13.46 6.78 14.26
N ARG A 9 -14.01 6.08 15.26
CA ARG A 9 -14.08 4.62 15.25
C ARG A 9 -15.00 4.22 14.11
N TYR A 10 -14.43 3.81 12.98
CA TYR A 10 -15.18 3.07 11.97
C TYR A 10 -15.57 1.72 12.57
N VAL A 11 -16.75 1.66 13.18
CA VAL A 11 -17.39 0.40 13.52
C VAL A 11 -17.88 -0.18 12.21
N THR A 12 -17.07 -1.05 11.60
CA THR A 12 -17.45 -1.86 10.44
C THR A 12 -18.64 -2.70 10.87
N GLY A 13 -19.85 -2.24 10.53
CA GLY A 13 -21.09 -2.96 10.72
C GLY A 13 -21.13 -4.17 9.79
N MET A 14 -20.39 -5.21 10.14
CA MET A 14 -20.36 -6.50 9.47
C MET A 14 -21.69 -7.21 9.79
N ARG A 15 -22.73 -6.91 9.01
CA ARG A 15 -23.97 -7.69 8.97
C ARG A 15 -23.61 -9.07 8.38
N ARG A 16 -23.12 -9.94 9.26
CA ARG A 16 -22.89 -11.37 9.00
C ARG A 16 -24.26 -12.02 8.79
N HIS A 17 -24.66 -12.17 7.53
CA HIS A 17 -25.67 -13.15 7.17
C HIS A 17 -25.06 -14.55 7.38
N LEU A 18 -25.33 -15.13 8.55
CA LEU A 18 -25.05 -16.53 8.84
C LEU A 18 -26.03 -17.39 8.03
N THR A 19 -25.61 -17.82 6.84
CA THR A 19 -26.23 -18.96 6.16
C THR A 19 -25.46 -20.22 6.54
N LEU A 20 -26.05 -20.98 7.46
CA LEU A 20 -25.66 -22.35 7.82
C LEU A 20 -25.83 -23.28 6.61
N VAL A 21 -24.73 -23.85 6.10
CA VAL A 21 -24.75 -24.99 5.18
C VAL A 21 -23.93 -26.11 5.82
N PRO A 22 -24.54 -27.26 6.17
CA PRO A 22 -23.80 -28.42 6.63
C PRO A 22 -23.40 -29.25 5.40
N LEU A 23 -22.10 -29.48 5.20
CA LEU A 23 -21.63 -30.47 4.23
C LEU A 23 -20.87 -31.59 4.95
N LEU A 24 -21.48 -32.77 4.85
CA LEU A 24 -21.09 -34.07 5.36
C LEU A 24 -19.92 -34.68 4.56
N LEU A 25 -18.98 -35.31 5.29
CA LEU A 25 -18.38 -36.65 5.06
C LEU A 25 -17.61 -36.97 3.74
N LEU A 26 -16.30 -37.31 3.84
CA LEU A 26 -15.73 -38.67 3.66
C LEU A 26 -14.19 -38.71 3.41
N LEU A 27 -13.50 -39.41 4.33
CA LEU A 27 -12.42 -40.41 4.25
C LEU A 27 -11.34 -40.45 3.13
N ALA A 28 -10.14 -40.88 3.59
CA ALA A 28 -9.05 -41.62 2.91
C ALA A 28 -8.03 -40.77 2.10
N ALA A 29 -6.71 -41.00 2.08
CA ALA A 29 -5.92 -42.18 2.43
C ALA A 29 -4.47 -41.81 2.80
N CYS A 30 -3.84 -42.66 3.62
CA CYS A 30 -2.39 -42.76 3.86
C CYS A 30 -1.60 -43.06 2.57
N GLY A 31 -0.34 -42.64 2.52
CA GLY A 31 0.63 -43.11 1.53
C GLY A 31 2.07 -42.69 1.86
N SER A 32 2.87 -43.66 2.30
CA SER A 32 4.20 -43.54 2.93
C SER A 32 5.39 -43.45 1.96
N GLN A 33 6.48 -42.84 2.44
CA GLN A 33 7.91 -43.22 2.33
C GLN A 33 8.55 -43.43 0.94
N THR A 34 9.77 -42.87 0.74
CA THR A 34 11.03 -43.66 0.71
C THR A 34 12.25 -42.75 0.55
N ALA A 35 13.28 -43.05 1.35
CA ALA A 35 14.58 -42.40 1.45
C ALA A 35 15.51 -42.71 0.26
N GLY A 36 16.49 -41.84 0.03
CA GLY A 36 17.59 -42.07 -0.90
C GLY A 36 18.76 -41.11 -0.69
N THR A 37 19.64 -41.43 0.25
CA THR A 37 21.05 -40.97 0.30
C THR A 37 21.90 -42.13 -0.21
N PRO A 38 22.84 -41.93 -1.14
CA PRO A 38 24.27 -41.77 -0.79
C PRO A 38 24.99 -40.86 -1.84
N SER A 39 26.28 -40.54 -1.85
CA SER A 39 27.50 -41.04 -1.22
C SER A 39 28.58 -39.97 -1.38
N ALA A 40 29.48 -39.81 -0.41
CA ALA A 40 30.73 -39.07 -0.55
C ALA A 40 31.82 -39.97 -1.15
N PRO A 41 32.82 -39.39 -1.85
CA PRO A 41 34.20 -39.54 -1.36
C PRO A 41 35.07 -38.27 -1.48
N ALA A 42 36.07 -38.20 -0.60
CA ALA A 42 37.12 -37.18 -0.46
C ALA A 42 38.36 -37.49 -1.38
N PRO A 43 39.57 -36.98 -1.09
CA PRO A 43 40.13 -35.65 -1.36
C PRO A 43 41.30 -35.69 -2.38
N GLY A 44 41.67 -34.54 -2.96
CA GLY A 44 42.84 -34.41 -3.84
C GLY A 44 43.53 -33.06 -3.68
N ALA A 45 44.83 -33.09 -3.40
CA ALA A 45 45.67 -31.94 -3.04
C ALA A 45 46.29 -31.22 -4.25
N SER A 46 46.53 -29.91 -4.04
CA SER A 46 47.60 -29.02 -4.54
C SER A 46 48.28 -29.28 -5.89
N THR A 47 48.27 -28.28 -6.80
CA THR A 47 49.50 -27.51 -7.19
C THR A 47 49.24 -26.33 -8.15
N THR A 48 49.89 -25.20 -7.81
CA THR A 48 50.57 -24.17 -8.63
C THR A 48 49.83 -23.26 -9.63
N ALA A 49 50.11 -21.95 -9.46
CA ALA A 49 49.79 -20.80 -10.31
C ALA A 49 50.42 -20.85 -11.71
N PRO A 50 49.86 -20.07 -12.67
CA PRO A 50 50.58 -18.87 -13.11
C PRO A 50 49.70 -17.62 -13.30
N ALA A 51 50.35 -16.47 -13.24
CA ALA A 51 49.82 -15.14 -13.49
C ALA A 51 49.57 -14.87 -14.99
N ALA A 52 48.47 -14.19 -15.32
CA ALA A 52 48.32 -13.42 -16.56
C ALA A 52 47.19 -12.36 -16.49
N ALA A 53 47.59 -11.12 -16.77
CA ALA A 53 46.91 -9.97 -17.40
C ALA A 53 45.53 -9.46 -16.91
N PRO A 54 45.38 -8.12 -16.71
CA PRO A 54 44.09 -7.48 -16.53
C PRO A 54 43.39 -7.28 -17.88
N THR A 55 42.21 -7.87 -18.04
CA THR A 55 41.28 -7.55 -19.13
C THR A 55 40.16 -6.68 -18.56
N THR A 56 40.13 -5.42 -19.01
CA THR A 56 39.03 -4.48 -18.79
C THR A 56 37.76 -5.00 -19.47
N GLY A 57 36.85 -5.56 -18.67
CA GLY A 57 35.48 -5.89 -19.07
C GLY A 57 34.55 -4.71 -18.79
N PRO A 58 33.57 -4.40 -19.66
CA PRO A 58 32.59 -3.35 -19.44
C PRO A 58 31.73 -3.66 -18.20
N ALA A 59 31.57 -2.65 -17.34
CA ALA A 59 30.74 -2.71 -16.16
C ALA A 59 29.26 -2.95 -16.55
N ASP A 60 28.68 -3.94 -15.87
CA ASP A 60 27.25 -4.19 -15.73
C ASP A 60 26.53 -2.88 -15.35
N PRO A 61 25.42 -2.50 -16.00
CA PRO A 61 24.61 -1.39 -15.52
C PRO A 61 23.99 -1.79 -14.18
N ALA A 62 24.59 -1.26 -13.10
CA ALA A 62 24.02 -1.25 -11.77
C ALA A 62 22.57 -0.76 -11.84
N SER A 63 21.65 -1.70 -11.63
CA SER A 63 20.23 -1.44 -11.42
C SER A 63 20.09 -0.52 -10.21
N THR A 64 19.99 0.78 -10.50
CA THR A 64 19.84 1.81 -9.50
C THR A 64 18.35 1.87 -9.16
N ALA A 65 17.94 1.01 -8.22
CA ALA A 65 16.64 1.13 -7.57
C ALA A 65 16.59 2.51 -6.90
N THR A 66 16.00 3.47 -7.59
CA THR A 66 15.77 4.81 -7.09
C THR A 66 14.66 4.70 -6.07
N ALA A 67 15.03 4.59 -4.79
CA ALA A 67 14.11 4.76 -3.70
C ALA A 67 13.68 6.24 -3.71
N THR A 68 12.58 6.54 -4.40
CA THR A 68 11.97 7.86 -4.41
C THR A 68 11.42 8.13 -3.00
N THR A 69 12.24 8.75 -2.15
CA THR A 69 11.79 9.35 -0.90
C THR A 69 10.88 10.54 -1.26
N ALA A 70 9.58 10.28 -1.33
CA ALA A 70 8.59 11.35 -1.46
C ALA A 70 8.56 12.12 -0.14
N THR A 71 9.28 13.24 -0.08
CA THR A 71 9.12 14.24 0.96
C THR A 71 7.75 14.88 0.77
N ALA A 72 6.73 14.36 1.45
CA ALA A 72 5.42 15.00 1.51
C ALA A 72 5.60 16.40 2.12
N THR A 73 5.31 17.41 1.31
CA THR A 73 5.35 18.82 1.71
C THR A 73 4.20 19.08 2.67
N ALA A 74 4.51 19.47 3.90
CA ALA A 74 3.54 20.04 4.83
C ALA A 74 3.14 21.44 4.36
N ALA A 75 1.87 21.61 3.92
CA ALA A 75 1.03 22.79 4.16
C ALA A 75 -0.22 22.78 3.24
N ALA A 76 -1.42 22.80 3.82
CA ALA A 76 -2.37 23.88 3.60
C ALA A 76 -3.59 23.73 4.54
N THR A 77 -3.60 24.60 5.55
CA THR A 77 -4.77 25.01 6.32
C THR A 77 -5.92 25.40 5.39
N GLY A 78 -7.16 25.05 5.77
CA GLY A 78 -8.36 25.14 4.94
C GLY A 78 -8.50 26.40 4.07
N SER A 79 -8.65 26.19 2.75
CA SER A 79 -9.12 27.17 1.78
C SER A 79 -9.67 26.43 0.53
N PRO A 80 -10.56 27.06 -0.26
CA PRO A 80 -11.35 26.36 -1.28
C PRO A 80 -10.45 25.87 -2.40
N ALA A 81 -10.65 24.60 -2.80
CA ALA A 81 -10.07 23.94 -3.99
C ALA A 81 -8.78 24.60 -4.53
N ALA A 82 -7.78 24.79 -3.66
CA ALA A 82 -6.45 25.08 -4.14
C ALA A 82 -6.08 23.88 -5.00
N THR A 83 -5.58 24.12 -6.21
CA THR A 83 -5.01 23.08 -7.06
C THR A 83 -3.82 22.48 -6.32
N VAL A 84 -4.09 21.51 -5.45
CA VAL A 84 -3.06 20.76 -4.71
C VAL A 84 -2.36 19.92 -5.76
N SER A 85 -1.21 20.39 -6.22
CA SER A 85 -0.34 19.64 -7.12
C SER A 85 0.41 18.59 -6.32
N GLY A 86 0.34 17.32 -6.73
CA GLY A 86 1.03 16.20 -6.08
C GLY A 86 0.12 15.01 -5.80
N PRO A 87 0.69 13.88 -5.33
CA PRO A 87 -0.10 12.71 -4.94
C PRO A 87 -1.00 13.05 -3.74
N GLN A 88 -2.26 12.69 -3.84
CA GLN A 88 -3.24 12.82 -2.76
C GLN A 88 -3.57 11.46 -2.17
N TYR A 89 -3.84 11.44 -0.87
CA TYR A 89 -4.29 10.24 -0.17
C TYR A 89 -5.73 10.44 0.28
N ALA A 90 -6.59 9.47 0.04
CA ALA A 90 -7.97 9.54 0.50
C ALA A 90 -8.57 8.16 0.72
N PHE A 91 -9.50 8.09 1.67
CA PHE A 91 -10.39 6.95 1.78
C PHE A 91 -11.51 7.05 0.76
N ILE A 92 -11.78 5.92 0.13
CA ILE A 92 -12.95 5.77 -0.73
C ILE A 92 -14.21 5.81 0.14
N ASN A 93 -15.13 6.71 -0.18
CA ASN A 93 -16.48 6.68 0.37
C ASN A 93 -17.44 5.92 -0.56
N LYS A 94 -17.41 6.23 -1.88
CA LYS A 94 -18.28 5.61 -2.88
C LYS A 94 -17.65 5.69 -4.28
N ILE A 95 -17.86 4.66 -5.10
CA ILE A 95 -17.56 4.65 -6.54
C ILE A 95 -18.85 4.46 -7.32
N ASP A 96 -18.97 5.19 -8.42
CA ASP A 96 -19.90 4.89 -9.50
C ASP A 96 -19.09 4.55 -10.76
N PRO A 97 -18.97 3.26 -11.12
CA PRO A 97 -18.20 2.85 -12.31
C PRO A 97 -18.84 3.33 -13.62
N ALA A 98 -20.15 3.55 -13.66
CA ALA A 98 -20.87 3.93 -14.87
C ALA A 98 -20.62 5.40 -15.23
N SER A 99 -20.68 6.29 -14.24
CA SER A 99 -20.32 7.72 -14.42
C SER A 99 -18.83 8.00 -14.22
N ARG A 100 -18.06 6.99 -13.79
CA ARG A 100 -16.63 7.04 -13.46
C ARG A 100 -16.32 8.10 -12.39
N GLU A 101 -17.20 8.23 -11.41
CA GLU A 101 -17.07 9.15 -10.29
C GLU A 101 -16.58 8.45 -9.03
N LEU A 102 -15.64 9.08 -8.35
CA LEU A 102 -15.17 8.72 -7.02
C LEU A 102 -15.59 9.80 -6.04
N THR A 103 -16.30 9.41 -4.99
CA THR A 103 -16.48 10.22 -3.78
C THR A 103 -15.49 9.74 -2.72
N TYR A 104 -14.69 10.66 -2.19
CA TYR A 104 -13.57 10.35 -1.31
C TYR A 104 -13.47 11.32 -0.13
N ASP A 105 -12.80 10.88 0.92
CA ASP A 105 -12.46 11.66 2.11
C ASP A 105 -10.94 11.82 2.21
N LEU A 106 -10.45 13.05 2.11
CA LEU A 106 -9.03 13.35 2.00
C LEU A 106 -8.33 13.15 3.34
N VAL A 107 -7.18 12.48 3.33
CA VAL A 107 -6.38 12.23 4.54
C VAL A 107 -4.93 12.64 4.32
N ASP A 108 -4.29 13.09 5.39
CA ASP A 108 -2.85 13.25 5.43
C ASP A 108 -2.21 11.89 5.70
N TYR A 109 -1.25 11.48 4.86
CA TYR A 109 -0.49 10.24 5.02
C TYR A 109 0.96 10.57 5.40
N PHE A 110 1.35 10.19 6.60
CA PHE A 110 2.69 10.39 7.14
C PHE A 110 3.42 9.04 7.24
N VAL A 111 4.75 9.05 7.10
CA VAL A 111 5.59 7.86 7.24
C VAL A 111 6.82 8.14 8.12
N GLY A 112 7.32 7.10 8.78
CA GLY A 112 8.55 7.15 9.59
C GLY A 112 8.51 8.26 10.65
N LYS A 113 9.55 9.10 10.70
CA LYS A 113 9.63 10.18 11.71
C LYS A 113 8.45 11.16 11.65
N ALA A 114 7.93 11.43 10.45
CA ALA A 114 6.77 12.31 10.30
C ALA A 114 5.49 11.65 10.85
N ALA A 115 5.37 10.32 10.74
CA ALA A 115 4.28 9.57 11.36
C ALA A 115 4.35 9.64 12.89
N VAL A 116 5.53 9.45 13.47
CA VAL A 116 5.75 9.54 14.93
C VAL A 116 5.39 10.92 15.44
N GLN A 117 5.85 11.97 14.75
CA GLN A 117 5.55 13.35 15.09
C GLN A 117 4.04 13.63 15.02
N ALA A 118 3.39 13.26 13.92
CA ALA A 118 1.96 13.49 13.73
C ALA A 118 1.11 12.71 14.76
N CYS A 119 1.50 11.47 15.06
CA CYS A 119 0.89 10.67 16.12
C CYS A 119 1.00 11.37 17.49
N ALA A 120 2.19 11.82 17.86
CA ALA A 120 2.42 12.50 19.12
C ALA A 120 1.67 13.85 19.21
N ASP A 121 1.61 14.60 18.11
CA ASP A 121 0.88 15.87 18.03
C ASP A 121 -0.63 15.69 18.26
N ASP A 122 -1.19 14.52 17.92
CA ASP A 122 -2.59 14.18 18.16
C ASP A 122 -2.83 13.58 19.56
N GLY A 123 -1.78 13.47 20.37
CA GLY A 123 -1.84 12.97 21.75
C GLY A 123 -1.81 11.45 21.89
N GLU A 124 -1.51 10.74 20.81
CA GLU A 124 -1.33 9.30 20.81
C GLU A 124 0.10 8.93 21.28
N ASN A 125 0.25 7.81 22.00
CA ASN A 125 1.56 7.33 22.42
C ASN A 125 2.17 6.43 21.33
N PRO A 126 3.28 6.83 20.67
CA PRO A 126 3.88 6.02 19.61
C PRO A 126 4.43 4.67 20.10
N ALA A 127 4.77 4.57 21.39
CA ALA A 127 5.28 3.33 21.98
C ALA A 127 4.21 2.23 22.15
N GLU A 128 2.93 2.61 22.06
CA GLU A 128 1.79 1.69 22.24
C GLU A 128 1.19 1.22 20.91
N ASN A 129 1.65 1.79 19.79
CA ASN A 129 0.98 1.70 18.50
C ASN A 129 1.99 1.58 17.35
N ASP A 130 2.12 0.40 16.77
CA ASP A 130 3.09 0.13 15.68
C ASP A 130 2.86 1.02 14.44
N TRP A 131 1.62 1.42 14.18
CA TRP A 131 1.26 2.33 13.11
C TRP A 131 1.93 3.70 13.32
N CYS A 132 2.00 4.24 14.53
CA CYS A 132 2.67 5.52 14.78
C CYS A 132 4.16 5.56 14.40
N VAL A 133 4.83 4.39 14.29
CA VAL A 133 6.23 4.30 13.89
C VAL A 133 6.38 4.09 12.38
N GLY A 134 5.49 3.31 11.78
CA GLY A 134 5.49 3.02 10.34
C GLY A 134 4.79 4.09 9.51
N TYR A 135 3.50 4.30 9.79
CA TYR A 135 2.61 5.17 9.03
C TYR A 135 1.51 5.80 9.92
N TYR A 136 1.21 7.07 9.71
CA TYR A 136 0.13 7.74 10.43
C TYR A 136 -0.83 8.38 9.45
N LEU A 137 -2.13 8.14 9.66
CA LEU A 137 -3.21 8.71 8.85
C LEU A 137 -3.96 9.72 9.69
N ARG A 138 -4.00 10.97 9.22
CA ARG A 138 -4.76 12.03 9.89
C ARG A 138 -5.87 12.54 9.00
N ASN A 139 -7.10 12.46 9.50
CA ASN A 139 -8.25 13.09 8.85
C ASN A 139 -8.62 14.38 9.61
N ASN A 140 -8.03 15.49 9.20
CA ASN A 140 -8.33 16.81 9.75
C ASN A 140 -9.55 17.48 9.10
N ASN A 141 -10.17 16.86 8.09
CA ASN A 141 -11.25 17.45 7.33
C ASN A 141 -12.12 16.38 6.68
N THR A 142 -13.24 16.07 7.33
CA THR A 142 -14.23 15.07 6.88
C THR A 142 -15.09 15.50 5.69
N LYS A 143 -14.71 16.57 4.99
CA LYS A 143 -15.44 17.06 3.83
C LYS A 143 -15.24 16.10 2.65
N LEU A 144 -16.31 15.39 2.31
CA LEU A 144 -16.37 14.56 1.12
C LEU A 144 -16.20 15.39 -0.16
N ARG A 145 -15.49 14.81 -1.12
CA ARG A 145 -15.22 15.39 -2.44
C ARG A 145 -15.57 14.38 -3.51
N THR A 146 -16.00 14.86 -4.67
CA THR A 146 -16.27 14.02 -5.83
C THR A 146 -15.43 14.45 -7.01
N VAL A 147 -14.83 13.48 -7.71
CA VAL A 147 -14.00 13.69 -8.90
C VAL A 147 -14.21 12.56 -9.89
N LYS A 148 -14.02 12.85 -11.18
CA LYS A 148 -14.10 11.83 -12.24
C LYS A 148 -12.74 11.21 -12.52
N PHE A 149 -12.73 9.95 -12.96
CA PHE A 149 -11.55 9.35 -13.58
C PHE A 149 -11.42 9.79 -15.04
N ALA A 150 -10.22 10.18 -15.46
CA ALA A 150 -9.90 10.45 -16.85
C ALA A 150 -10.03 9.17 -17.68
N PRO A 151 -10.49 9.21 -18.94
CA PRO A 151 -10.47 8.04 -19.84
C PRO A 151 -9.10 7.35 -19.84
N GLY A 152 -9.08 6.04 -19.59
CA GLY A 152 -7.83 5.27 -19.53
C GLY A 152 -6.96 5.50 -18.29
N ALA A 153 -7.48 6.13 -17.23
CA ALA A 153 -6.77 6.29 -15.96
C ALA A 153 -6.16 4.95 -15.47
N GLY A 154 -4.90 5.00 -15.04
CA GLY A 154 -4.20 3.84 -14.50
C GLY A 154 -4.72 3.54 -13.10
N ILE A 155 -5.42 2.42 -12.93
CA ILE A 155 -5.92 1.96 -11.64
C ILE A 155 -5.16 0.70 -11.24
N ARG A 156 -4.63 0.69 -10.01
CA ARG A 156 -3.99 -0.49 -9.43
C ARG A 156 -4.52 -0.77 -8.03
N VAL A 157 -4.80 -2.04 -7.76
CA VAL A 157 -5.21 -2.54 -6.44
C VAL A 157 -4.20 -3.56 -5.95
N VAL A 158 -4.13 -3.73 -4.64
CA VAL A 158 -3.26 -4.71 -3.99
C VAL A 158 -3.95 -6.06 -4.06
N ASP A 159 -3.33 -7.01 -4.76
CA ASP A 159 -3.76 -8.39 -4.88
C ASP A 159 -2.61 -9.29 -4.42
N LEU A 160 -2.84 -10.06 -3.35
CA LEU A 160 -1.84 -10.92 -2.69
C LEU A 160 -0.52 -10.19 -2.37
N GLY A 161 -0.61 -8.92 -1.96
CA GLY A 161 0.54 -8.09 -1.59
C GLY A 161 1.22 -7.35 -2.75
N GLU A 162 0.73 -7.52 -3.99
CA GLU A 162 1.28 -6.86 -5.18
C GLU A 162 0.30 -5.86 -5.78
N LEU A 163 0.79 -4.71 -6.24
CA LEU A 163 -0.04 -3.76 -6.99
C LEU A 163 -0.27 -4.27 -8.42
N LYS A 164 -1.50 -4.63 -8.74
CA LYS A 164 -1.92 -5.12 -10.05
C LYS A 164 -2.91 -4.17 -10.71
N LYS A 165 -2.88 -4.11 -12.04
CA LYS A 165 -3.86 -3.34 -12.82
C LYS A 165 -5.27 -3.81 -12.47
N ALA A 166 -6.17 -2.85 -12.31
CA ALA A 166 -7.56 -3.08 -11.98
C ALA A 166 -8.49 -2.17 -12.80
N GLU A 167 -9.76 -2.52 -12.75
CA GLU A 167 -10.86 -1.73 -13.31
C GLU A 167 -11.59 -0.96 -12.19
N LEU A 168 -12.31 0.12 -12.54
CA LEU A 168 -13.06 0.92 -11.56
C LEU A 168 -14.03 0.08 -10.71
N GLY A 169 -14.61 -0.98 -11.29
CA GLY A 169 -15.54 -1.86 -10.59
C GLY A 169 -14.91 -2.70 -9.47
N GLN A 170 -13.58 -2.77 -9.41
CA GLN A 170 -12.85 -3.44 -8.33
C GLN A 170 -12.53 -2.49 -7.17
N LEU A 171 -12.89 -1.20 -7.29
CA LEU A 171 -12.73 -0.24 -6.20
C LEU A 171 -13.89 -0.34 -5.21
N GLU A 172 -13.58 -0.57 -3.93
CA GLU A 172 -14.54 -0.71 -2.85
C GLU A 172 -14.43 0.41 -1.80
N GLY A 173 -15.56 0.70 -1.13
CA GLY A 173 -15.61 1.63 -0.02
C GLY A 173 -14.65 1.26 1.11
N GLY A 174 -13.99 2.25 1.70
CA GLY A 174 -13.03 2.07 2.79
C GLY A 174 -11.59 1.82 2.35
N MET A 175 -11.33 1.59 1.06
CA MET A 175 -9.94 1.50 0.58
C MET A 175 -9.23 2.85 0.66
N LEU A 176 -7.96 2.83 1.04
CA LEU A 176 -7.09 4.00 0.94
C LEU A 176 -6.45 4.02 -0.44
N LEU A 177 -6.64 5.12 -1.17
CA LEU A 177 -6.00 5.34 -2.46
C LEU A 177 -4.96 6.45 -2.37
N ARG A 178 -3.86 6.27 -3.09
CA ARG A 178 -2.99 7.36 -3.54
C ARG A 178 -3.34 7.67 -4.99
N PHE A 179 -3.77 8.89 -5.29
CA PHE A 179 -4.13 9.27 -6.66
C PHE A 179 -3.52 10.60 -7.09
N ARG A 180 -3.48 10.81 -8.41
CA ARG A 180 -3.08 12.07 -9.05
C ARG A 180 -4.27 12.66 -9.81
N ILE A 181 -4.48 13.96 -9.64
CA ILE A 181 -5.50 14.72 -10.39
C ILE A 181 -4.80 15.64 -11.39
N GLU A 182 -5.15 15.53 -12.66
CA GLU A 182 -4.70 16.41 -13.74
C GLU A 182 -5.91 16.85 -14.55
N GLY A 183 -5.98 18.14 -14.91
CA GLY A 183 -7.14 18.68 -15.64
C GLY A 183 -8.49 18.48 -14.93
N GLY A 184 -8.49 18.35 -13.60
CA GLY A 184 -9.70 18.10 -12.80
C GLY A 184 -10.19 16.64 -12.79
N SER A 185 -9.40 15.69 -13.33
CA SER A 185 -9.74 14.26 -13.34
C SER A 185 -8.62 13.40 -12.77
N ILE A 186 -8.95 12.26 -12.17
CA ILE A 186 -7.96 11.28 -11.72
C ILE A 186 -7.33 10.61 -12.93
N THR A 187 -6.00 10.69 -13.05
CA THR A 187 -5.22 10.02 -14.11
C THR A 187 -4.53 8.74 -13.63
N GLU A 188 -4.21 8.67 -12.33
CA GLU A 188 -3.60 7.49 -11.69
C GLU A 188 -4.23 7.28 -10.31
N ALA A 189 -4.49 6.03 -9.93
CA ALA A 189 -4.95 5.64 -8.60
C ALA A 189 -4.35 4.29 -8.19
N ASP A 190 -3.60 4.28 -7.10
CA ASP A 190 -3.02 3.09 -6.50
C ASP A 190 -3.63 2.84 -5.13
N GLN A 191 -4.05 1.61 -4.85
CA GLN A 191 -4.38 1.22 -3.48
C GLN A 191 -3.13 1.26 -2.61
N VAL A 192 -3.24 1.91 -1.45
CA VAL A 192 -2.21 1.88 -0.42
C VAL A 192 -2.53 0.72 0.50
N TYR A 193 -1.64 -0.27 0.55
CA TYR A 193 -1.72 -1.33 1.54
C TYR A 193 -1.35 -0.77 2.92
N LEU A 194 -2.24 -0.97 3.89
CA LEU A 194 -1.95 -0.73 5.30
C LEU A 194 -1.74 -2.13 5.92
N PRO A 195 -0.53 -2.42 6.45
CA PRO A 195 -0.24 -3.69 7.10
C PRO A 195 -1.02 -3.87 8.40
#